data_AF-A0A090QMM3-F1
#
_entry.id   AF-A0A090QMM3-F1
#
_cell.length_a   1.000
_cell.length_b   1.000
_cell.length_c   1.000
_cell.angle_alpha   90.00
_cell.angle_beta   90.00
_cell.angle_gamma   90.00
#
_symmetry.space_group_name_H-M   'P 1'
#
loop_
_entity.id
_entity.type
_entity.pdbx_description
1 polymer ?
#
loop_
_entity_poly.entity_id
_entity_poly.type
_entity_poly.pdbx_seq_one_letter_code
_entity_poly.pdbx_strand_id
1 'polypeptide(L)'
;MLFSYGLRLKTGLVRDEKFAPIALAVGQGRNTQYEAFPWPYYPVSNSTTDTTQTAQSIIKNLEDVKFEYAGTIDTLKNDIEKTVLLTTSKATQLVTLPAAVSLNEIEKPINSQAFNSTQQPLAVLAQGNFKSAYRNRVKPIMLKKHLDYGKSGALVLISDGDIMKNQIIAGQVQELGYDIKTGMSFGNKEFLMNTINYLLDDSGLISLRNKDIIIPFLDVQKTYDDRLQWQLINVMIPLVFVALLAAFFLLLRKRKYSKK
;
A
#
# COMPACT_ATOMS: atom_id res chain seq x y z
N MET A 1 12.45 -9.81 22.84
CA MET A 1 13.25 -10.03 21.61
C MET A 1 12.96 -8.95 20.58
N LEU A 2 11.73 -8.75 20.12
CA LEU A 2 11.40 -7.72 19.11
C LEU A 2 11.89 -6.31 19.48
N PHE A 3 11.76 -5.93 20.76
CA PHE A 3 12.25 -4.64 21.25
C PHE A 3 13.76 -4.43 21.02
N SER A 4 14.60 -5.47 21.19
CA SER A 4 16.04 -5.35 20.89
C SER A 4 16.32 -5.21 19.41
N TYR A 5 15.36 -5.58 18.55
CA TYR A 5 15.44 -5.35 17.11
C TYR A 5 14.85 -4.00 16.71
N GLY A 6 14.32 -3.25 17.67
CA GLY A 6 13.73 -1.93 17.45
C GLY A 6 12.32 -2.01 16.87
N LEU A 7 11.62 -3.11 17.13
CA LEU A 7 10.20 -3.28 16.79
C LEU A 7 9.39 -3.44 18.08
N ARG A 8 8.36 -2.62 18.25
CA ARG A 8 7.45 -2.70 19.39
C ARG A 8 6.02 -2.79 18.90
N LEU A 9 5.40 -3.95 19.07
CA LEU A 9 3.96 -4.12 18.87
C LEU A 9 3.20 -3.47 20.04
N LYS A 10 2.26 -2.58 19.74
CA LYS A 10 1.34 -1.99 20.71
C LYS A 10 0.11 -2.89 20.87
N THR A 11 -0.30 -3.11 22.11
CA THR A 11 -1.46 -3.93 22.50
C THR A 11 -2.78 -3.16 22.41
N GLY A 12 -2.91 -2.27 21.43
CA GLY A 12 -4.14 -1.51 21.16
C GLY A 12 -4.85 -2.03 19.92
N LEU A 13 -6.00 -1.44 19.62
CA LEU A 13 -6.67 -1.61 18.34
C LEU A 13 -6.57 -0.33 17.52
N VAL A 14 -6.53 -0.49 16.21
CA VAL A 14 -6.60 0.60 15.26
C VAL A 14 -8.02 0.70 14.73
N ARG A 15 -8.56 1.93 14.72
CA ARG A 15 -9.71 2.29 13.92
C ARG A 15 -9.24 3.20 12.81
N ASP A 16 -9.52 2.84 11.57
CA ASP A 16 -9.10 3.63 10.41
C ASP A 16 -10.30 4.19 9.65
N GLU A 17 -10.10 5.24 8.88
CA GLU A 17 -11.11 5.76 7.93
C GLU A 17 -11.23 4.86 6.69
N LYS A 18 -10.13 4.20 6.30
CA LYS A 18 -10.11 3.21 5.23
C LYS A 18 -10.26 1.81 5.82
N PHE A 19 -11.44 1.22 5.69
CA PHE A 19 -11.77 -0.07 6.31
C PHE A 19 -12.59 -0.99 5.41
N ALA A 20 -12.51 -2.29 5.69
CA ALA A 20 -13.42 -3.29 5.15
C ALA A 20 -14.71 -3.39 6.00
N PRO A 21 -15.85 -3.72 5.41
CA PRO A 21 -17.08 -3.90 6.17
C PRO A 21 -17.07 -5.21 6.96
N ILE A 22 -17.89 -5.28 8.02
CA ILE A 22 -18.23 -6.52 8.71
C ILE A 22 -19.56 -7.04 8.20
N ALA A 23 -19.63 -8.32 7.85
CA ALA A 23 -20.87 -8.95 7.41
C ALA A 23 -21.62 -9.57 8.60
N LEU A 24 -22.86 -9.12 8.81
CA LEU A 24 -23.75 -9.60 9.86
C LEU A 24 -25.01 -10.23 9.24
N ALA A 25 -25.50 -11.28 9.89
CA ALA A 25 -26.78 -11.89 9.52
C ALA A 25 -27.93 -11.04 10.07
N VAL A 26 -28.73 -10.47 9.19
CA VAL A 26 -29.89 -9.62 9.51
C VAL A 26 -31.17 -10.31 9.05
N GLY A 27 -32.25 -10.15 9.82
CA GLY A 27 -33.54 -10.76 9.53
C GLY A 27 -33.88 -11.93 10.45
N GLN A 28 -35.06 -12.53 10.24
CA GLN A 28 -35.58 -13.62 11.07
C GLN A 28 -35.97 -14.83 10.23
N GLY A 29 -35.64 -16.03 10.73
CA GLY A 29 -36.04 -17.31 10.14
C GLY A 29 -35.52 -17.49 8.72
N ARG A 30 -36.42 -17.61 7.75
CA ARG A 30 -36.08 -17.83 6.34
C ARG A 30 -35.64 -16.57 5.58
N ASN A 31 -35.81 -15.39 6.18
CA ASN A 31 -35.44 -14.10 5.58
C ASN A 31 -34.11 -13.58 6.13
N THR A 32 -33.25 -14.45 6.66
CA THR A 32 -31.93 -14.06 7.13
C THR A 32 -30.98 -13.90 5.96
N GLN A 33 -30.43 -12.70 5.80
CA GLN A 33 -29.45 -12.35 4.77
C GLN A 33 -28.21 -11.74 5.40
N TYR A 34 -27.05 -11.91 4.77
CA TYR A 34 -25.83 -11.22 5.20
C TYR A 34 -25.82 -9.81 4.63
N GLU A 35 -25.67 -8.83 5.52
CA GLU A 35 -25.52 -7.42 5.17
C GLU A 35 -24.17 -6.89 5.65
N ALA A 36 -23.56 -6.03 4.84
CA ALA A 36 -22.25 -5.45 5.09
C ALA A 36 -22.40 -4.11 5.81
N PHE A 37 -21.83 -4.00 7.01
CA PHE A 37 -21.87 -2.80 7.83
C PHE A 37 -20.48 -2.15 7.94
N PRO A 38 -20.41 -0.80 8.01
CA PRO A 38 -19.14 -0.11 8.26
C PRO A 38 -18.47 -0.57 9.55
N TRP A 39 -17.20 -0.99 9.46
CA TRP A 39 -16.47 -1.51 10.61
C TRP A 39 -15.03 -1.00 10.66
N PRO A 40 -14.78 0.17 11.30
CA PRO A 40 -13.47 0.81 11.33
C PRO A 40 -12.33 -0.03 11.93
N TYR A 41 -12.65 -1.10 12.67
CA TYR A 41 -11.68 -2.02 13.27
C TYR A 41 -11.06 -3.01 12.27
N TYR A 42 -11.51 -3.00 11.00
CA TYR A 42 -10.91 -3.76 9.90
C TYR A 42 -10.17 -2.84 8.94
N PRO A 43 -9.02 -2.26 9.34
CA PRO A 43 -8.29 -1.36 8.48
C PRO A 43 -7.82 -2.11 7.22
N VAL A 44 -7.86 -1.41 6.09
CA VAL A 44 -7.32 -1.91 4.83
C VAL A 44 -6.18 -1.01 4.36
N SER A 45 -5.11 -1.60 3.86
CA SER A 45 -3.91 -0.86 3.46
C SER A 45 -3.31 -1.41 2.18
N ASN A 46 -3.01 -0.50 1.24
CA ASN A 46 -2.18 -0.73 0.06
C ASN A 46 -1.06 0.32 -0.05
N SER A 47 -0.82 1.08 1.02
CA SER A 47 0.10 2.22 1.01
C SER A 47 1.16 2.08 2.10
N THR A 48 2.27 2.79 1.87
CA THR A 48 3.37 2.90 2.82
C THR A 48 3.81 4.36 2.95
N THR A 49 4.40 4.69 4.09
CA THR A 49 5.17 5.93 4.29
C THR A 49 6.59 5.85 3.70
N ASP A 50 7.08 4.65 3.38
CA ASP A 50 8.45 4.40 2.98
C ASP A 50 8.59 4.22 1.45
N THR A 51 9.32 5.11 0.79
CA THR A 51 9.51 5.11 -0.66
C THR A 51 10.72 4.29 -1.12
N THR A 52 11.40 3.58 -0.22
CA THR A 52 12.56 2.74 -0.58
C THR A 52 12.20 1.66 -1.59
N GLN A 53 13.16 1.29 -2.44
CA GLN A 53 13.01 0.22 -3.43
C GLN A 53 12.60 -1.12 -2.77
N THR A 54 13.06 -1.36 -1.54
CA THR A 54 12.70 -2.52 -0.73
C THR A 54 11.21 -2.55 -0.39
N ALA A 55 10.64 -1.45 0.09
CA ALA A 55 9.19 -1.38 0.33
C ALA A 55 8.43 -1.64 -0.98
N GLN A 56 8.84 -0.97 -2.06
CA GLN A 56 8.19 -1.07 -3.37
C GLN A 56 8.26 -2.47 -3.99
N SER A 57 9.32 -3.25 -3.74
CA SER A 57 9.41 -4.63 -4.24
C SER A 57 8.31 -5.53 -3.65
N ILE A 58 7.89 -5.26 -2.40
CA ILE A 58 6.89 -6.07 -1.70
C ILE A 58 5.46 -5.56 -1.96
N ILE A 59 5.25 -4.24 -2.01
CA ILE A 59 3.89 -3.64 -1.94
C ILE A 59 3.40 -3.03 -3.25
N LYS A 60 4.25 -2.90 -4.27
CA LYS A 60 3.85 -2.21 -5.50
C LYS A 60 2.72 -2.95 -6.23
N ASN A 61 1.73 -2.19 -6.69
CA ASN A 61 0.54 -2.68 -7.39
C ASN A 61 -0.26 -3.72 -6.60
N LEU A 62 -0.21 -3.63 -5.28
CA LEU A 62 -0.95 -4.49 -4.38
C LEU A 62 -2.37 -3.96 -4.22
N GLU A 63 -3.34 -4.87 -4.29
CA GLU A 63 -4.71 -4.58 -3.84
C GLU A 63 -4.74 -4.28 -2.33
N ASP A 64 -5.87 -3.77 -1.84
CA ASP A 64 -6.03 -3.47 -0.43
C ASP A 64 -5.84 -4.73 0.45
N VAL A 65 -4.88 -4.68 1.36
CA VAL A 65 -4.63 -5.75 2.34
C VAL A 65 -5.53 -5.52 3.54
N LYS A 66 -6.39 -6.48 3.83
CA LYS A 66 -7.30 -6.43 4.98
C LYS A 66 -6.60 -6.93 6.22
N PHE A 67 -6.78 -6.18 7.30
CA PHE A 67 -6.42 -6.59 8.65
C PHE A 67 -7.68 -6.68 9.51
N GLU A 68 -7.68 -7.57 10.49
CA GLU A 68 -8.78 -7.75 11.43
C GLU A 68 -8.31 -7.45 12.86
N TYR A 69 -8.87 -6.40 13.48
CA TYR A 69 -8.51 -5.99 14.84
C TYR A 69 -7.00 -5.76 15.03
N ALA A 70 -6.39 -5.08 14.06
CA ALA A 70 -4.95 -4.86 14.03
C ALA A 70 -4.47 -3.93 15.16
N GLY A 71 -3.28 -4.22 15.68
CA GLY A 71 -2.51 -3.28 16.50
C GLY A 71 -1.67 -2.31 15.66
N THR A 72 -0.73 -1.62 16.30
CA THR A 72 0.28 -0.80 15.60
C THR A 72 1.68 -1.22 15.98
N ILE A 73 2.64 -0.89 15.12
CA ILE A 73 4.07 -1.17 15.33
C ILE A 73 4.81 0.16 15.44
N ASP A 74 5.51 0.34 16.56
CA ASP A 74 6.49 1.41 16.68
C ASP A 74 7.87 0.92 16.24
N THR A 75 8.58 1.76 15.49
CA THR A 75 9.98 1.55 15.15
C THR A 75 10.89 2.34 16.10
N LEU A 76 11.98 1.72 16.53
CA LEU A 76 12.99 2.34 17.39
C LEU A 76 14.33 2.38 16.65
N LYS A 77 15.05 3.49 16.79
CA LYS A 77 16.36 3.68 16.17
C LYS A 77 17.38 2.73 16.81
N ASN A 78 18.03 1.91 15.98
CA ASN A 78 19.19 1.07 16.33
C ASN A 78 19.92 0.65 15.03
N ASP A 79 20.88 -0.27 15.13
CA ASP A 79 21.74 -0.74 14.02
C ASP A 79 21.03 -1.59 12.94
N ILE A 80 19.76 -1.94 13.14
CA ILE A 80 18.93 -2.69 12.20
C ILE A 80 18.12 -1.69 11.37
N GLU A 81 18.12 -1.86 10.05
CA GLU A 81 17.31 -1.05 9.14
C GLU A 81 15.83 -1.43 9.30
N LYS A 82 14.93 -0.45 9.34
CA LYS A 82 13.47 -0.70 9.35
C LYS A 82 12.85 -0.01 8.17
N THR A 83 12.12 -0.79 7.40
CA THR A 83 11.32 -0.35 6.27
C THR A 83 9.86 -0.57 6.62
N VAL A 84 9.06 0.48 6.58
CA VAL A 84 7.61 0.33 6.80
C VAL A 84 6.99 -0.21 5.52
N LEU A 85 6.23 -1.31 5.61
CA LEU A 85 5.61 -1.95 4.45
C LEU A 85 4.18 -1.49 4.26
N LEU A 86 3.36 -1.52 5.31
CA LEU A 86 1.95 -1.14 5.25
C LEU A 86 1.62 -0.19 6.39
N THR A 87 0.84 0.85 6.09
CA THR A 87 0.39 1.86 7.05
C THR A 87 -1.10 2.10 6.95
N THR A 88 -1.70 2.51 8.06
CA THR A 88 -3.07 3.04 8.06
C THR A 88 -3.20 4.31 7.22
N SER A 89 -4.44 4.73 6.98
CA SER A 89 -4.74 6.00 6.35
C SER A 89 -4.29 7.20 7.20
N LYS A 90 -4.39 8.41 6.63
CA LYS A 90 -4.01 9.65 7.34
C LYS A 90 -4.93 9.96 8.53
N ALA A 91 -6.15 9.44 8.52
CA ALA A 91 -7.15 9.65 9.55
C ALA A 91 -7.34 8.33 10.31
N THR A 92 -6.63 8.19 11.43
CA THR A 92 -6.66 6.99 12.26
C THR A 92 -6.97 7.34 13.72
N GLN A 93 -7.61 6.43 14.44
CA GLN A 93 -7.86 6.51 15.86
C GLN A 93 -7.24 5.29 16.55
N LEU A 94 -6.46 5.54 17.60
CA LEU A 94 -5.88 4.49 18.43
C LEU A 94 -6.81 4.18 19.61
N VAL A 95 -7.14 2.92 19.78
CA VAL A 95 -7.97 2.43 20.89
C VAL A 95 -7.07 1.67 21.86
N THR A 96 -6.95 2.19 23.08
CA THR A 96 -6.13 1.57 24.14
C THR A 96 -6.96 0.54 24.91
N LEU A 97 -6.41 -0.66 25.13
CA LEU A 97 -7.06 -1.70 25.91
C LEU A 97 -6.91 -1.49 27.43
N PRO A 98 -7.87 -1.94 28.25
CA PRO A 98 -9.10 -2.66 27.88
C PRO A 98 -10.16 -1.72 27.28
N ALA A 99 -10.67 -2.07 26.10
CA ALA A 99 -11.77 -1.35 25.45
C ALA A 99 -12.87 -2.36 25.09
N ALA A 100 -14.12 -1.96 25.29
CA ALA A 100 -15.27 -2.75 24.87
C ALA A 100 -15.58 -2.43 23.41
N VAL A 101 -15.39 -3.42 22.53
CA VAL A 101 -15.82 -3.35 21.12
C VAL A 101 -17.21 -3.98 21.03
N SER A 102 -18.19 -3.22 20.55
CA SER A 102 -19.58 -3.67 20.47
C SER A 102 -20.16 -3.47 19.07
N LEU A 103 -20.96 -4.44 18.61
CA LEU A 103 -21.70 -4.32 17.35
C LEU A 103 -22.70 -3.15 17.37
N ASN A 104 -23.13 -2.71 18.55
CA ASN A 104 -23.99 -1.52 18.69
C ASN A 104 -23.31 -0.23 18.23
N GLU A 105 -21.98 -0.24 18.02
CA GLU A 105 -21.26 0.89 17.43
C GLU A 105 -21.65 1.14 15.97
N ILE A 106 -22.17 0.12 15.26
CA ILE A 106 -22.61 0.22 13.87
C ILE A 106 -23.79 1.18 13.71
N GLU A 107 -24.66 1.26 14.72
CA GLU A 107 -25.82 2.17 14.72
C GLU A 107 -25.42 3.63 14.89
N LYS A 108 -24.19 3.90 15.34
CA LYS A 108 -23.69 5.25 15.57
C LYS A 108 -22.95 5.75 14.34
N PRO A 109 -23.16 7.01 13.91
CA PRO A 109 -22.39 7.58 12.82
C PRO A 109 -20.91 7.63 13.19
N ILE A 110 -20.04 7.31 12.23
CA ILE A 110 -18.60 7.40 12.40
C ILE A 110 -18.25 8.88 12.57
N ASN A 111 -17.75 9.24 13.75
CA ASN A 111 -17.31 10.61 14.02
C ASN A 111 -15.92 10.83 13.42
N SER A 112 -15.83 11.57 12.31
CA SER A 112 -14.57 11.89 11.65
C SER A 112 -13.57 12.63 12.57
N GLN A 113 -14.07 13.38 13.57
CA GLN A 113 -13.21 14.09 14.54
C GLN A 113 -12.50 13.15 15.52
N ALA A 114 -12.96 11.90 15.65
CA ALA A 114 -12.33 10.91 16.50
C ALA A 114 -11.02 10.37 15.91
N PHE A 115 -10.81 10.51 14.59
CA PHE A 115 -9.59 10.15 13.88
C PHE A 115 -8.53 11.25 14.03
N ASN A 116 -7.91 11.28 15.20
CA ASN A 116 -6.95 12.32 15.59
C ASN A 116 -5.47 11.92 15.45
N SER A 117 -5.19 10.71 14.97
CA SER A 117 -3.85 10.16 14.85
C SER A 117 -3.39 10.12 13.40
N THR A 118 -2.08 10.23 13.23
CA THR A 118 -1.42 10.09 11.92
C THR A 118 -1.38 8.64 11.47
N GLN A 119 -0.90 8.42 10.24
CA GLN A 119 -0.60 7.09 9.71
C GLN A 119 0.23 6.26 10.70
N GLN A 120 -0.21 5.05 10.95
CA GLN A 120 0.41 4.10 11.87
C GLN A 120 0.94 2.90 11.11
N PRO A 121 2.16 2.42 11.41
CA PRO A 121 2.69 1.20 10.80
C PRO A 121 1.89 -0.04 11.22
N LEU A 122 1.41 -0.80 10.23
CA LEU A 122 0.73 -2.08 10.40
C LEU A 122 1.66 -3.26 10.10
N ALA A 123 2.60 -3.09 9.17
CA ALA A 123 3.63 -4.08 8.86
C ALA A 123 5.00 -3.41 8.65
N VAL A 124 6.05 -4.00 9.21
CA VAL A 124 7.42 -3.46 9.16
C VAL A 124 8.41 -4.57 8.86
N LEU A 125 9.30 -4.34 7.90
CA LEU A 125 10.46 -5.15 7.60
C LEU A 125 11.66 -4.62 8.38
N ALA A 126 12.39 -5.50 9.05
CA ALA A 126 13.63 -5.20 9.74
C ALA A 126 14.77 -6.02 9.13
N GLN A 127 15.90 -5.38 8.79
CA GLN A 127 17.03 -6.03 8.11
C GLN A 127 18.36 -5.70 8.76
N GLY A 128 19.25 -6.69 8.83
CA GLY A 128 20.61 -6.54 9.32
C GLY A 128 21.03 -7.69 10.23
N ASN A 129 22.03 -7.42 11.07
CA ASN A 129 22.60 -8.41 11.99
C ASN A 129 21.83 -8.43 13.31
N PHE A 130 21.01 -9.46 13.51
CA PHE A 130 20.19 -9.57 14.71
C PHE A 130 21.01 -9.99 15.93
N LYS A 131 20.84 -9.27 17.05
CA LYS A 131 21.39 -9.64 18.35
C LYS A 131 20.70 -10.91 18.88
N SER A 132 21.45 -11.93 19.26
CA SER A 132 20.88 -13.16 19.82
C SER A 132 20.07 -12.89 21.09
N ALA A 133 18.87 -13.47 21.17
CA ALA A 133 17.99 -13.41 22.35
C ALA A 133 18.61 -14.07 23.59
N TYR A 134 19.66 -14.88 23.40
CA TYR A 134 20.37 -15.61 24.45
C TYR A 134 21.70 -14.96 24.85
N ARG A 135 22.15 -13.90 24.14
CA ARG A 135 23.45 -13.24 24.39
C ARG A 135 23.67 -12.88 25.85
N ASN A 136 22.66 -12.28 26.48
CA ASN A 136 22.72 -11.79 27.86
C ASN A 136 22.09 -12.76 28.88
N ARG A 137 21.85 -14.03 28.51
CA ARG A 137 21.28 -15.02 29.43
C ARG A 137 22.39 -15.84 30.08
N VAL A 138 22.21 -16.19 31.35
CA VAL A 138 23.09 -17.13 32.05
C VAL A 138 22.99 -18.49 31.37
N LYS A 139 24.12 -18.99 30.86
CA LYS A 139 24.20 -20.25 30.13
C LYS A 139 24.42 -21.39 31.15
N PRO A 140 23.58 -22.44 31.15
CA PRO A 140 23.72 -23.55 32.11
C PRO A 140 24.95 -24.42 31.84
N ILE A 141 25.51 -24.37 30.62
CA ILE A 141 26.70 -25.11 30.19
C ILE A 141 27.60 -24.24 29.32
N MET A 142 28.90 -24.53 29.32
CA MET A 142 29.89 -23.89 28.42
C MET A 142 29.67 -24.33 26.97
N LEU A 143 29.01 -23.50 26.18
CA LEU A 143 28.76 -23.74 24.76
C LEU A 143 29.98 -23.31 23.92
N LYS A 144 30.62 -24.26 23.22
CA LYS A 144 31.81 -24.00 22.37
C LYS A 144 31.54 -23.09 21.16
N LYS A 145 30.30 -22.97 20.69
CA LYS A 145 29.92 -22.18 19.50
C LYS A 145 28.70 -21.30 19.78
N HIS A 146 28.81 -20.41 20.77
CA HIS A 146 27.73 -19.44 21.02
C HIS A 146 27.80 -18.32 19.98
N LEU A 147 26.63 -17.93 19.45
CA LEU A 147 26.49 -16.81 18.53
C LEU A 147 25.77 -15.67 19.24
N ASP A 148 26.51 -14.58 19.46
CA ASP A 148 25.99 -13.36 20.09
C ASP A 148 25.26 -12.46 19.07
N TYR A 149 25.68 -12.52 17.82
CA TYR A 149 25.07 -11.85 16.68
C TYR A 149 24.85 -12.88 15.56
N GLY A 150 23.67 -12.83 14.95
CA GLY A 150 23.37 -13.58 13.75
C GLY A 150 24.07 -13.02 12.53
N LYS A 151 24.01 -13.78 11.43
CA LYS A 151 24.31 -13.25 10.10
C LYS A 151 23.25 -12.22 9.70
N SER A 152 23.52 -11.48 8.63
CA SER A 152 22.53 -10.60 8.02
C SER A 152 21.28 -11.41 7.66
N GLY A 153 20.13 -10.93 8.09
CA GLY A 153 18.84 -11.53 7.80
C GLY A 153 17.76 -10.47 7.70
N ALA A 154 16.56 -10.92 7.38
CA ALA A 154 15.37 -10.10 7.30
C ALA A 154 14.26 -10.69 8.17
N LEU A 155 13.47 -9.81 8.78
CA LEU A 155 12.32 -10.15 9.62
C LEU A 155 11.17 -9.22 9.28
N VAL A 156 10.01 -9.76 8.93
CA VAL A 156 8.79 -8.96 8.81
C VAL A 156 7.92 -9.17 10.04
N LEU A 157 7.50 -8.06 10.66
CA LEU A 157 6.51 -8.04 11.72
C LEU A 157 5.21 -7.46 11.18
N ILE A 158 4.11 -8.19 11.36
CA ILE A 158 2.75 -7.77 11.00
C ILE A 158 1.94 -7.68 12.30
N SER A 159 1.13 -6.63 12.41
CA SER A 159 0.34 -6.32 13.61
C SER A 159 -0.92 -7.15 13.80
N ASP A 160 -1.24 -8.03 12.84
CA ASP A 160 -2.42 -8.88 12.80
C ASP A 160 -2.03 -10.34 12.51
N GLY A 161 -2.59 -11.27 13.28
CA GLY A 161 -2.41 -12.71 13.11
C GLY A 161 -3.44 -13.37 12.18
N ASP A 162 -4.59 -12.75 11.94
CA ASP A 162 -5.64 -13.24 11.05
C ASP A 162 -5.36 -12.91 9.57
N ILE A 163 -4.36 -12.08 9.27
CA ILE A 163 -3.97 -11.70 7.90
C ILE A 163 -3.68 -12.90 6.97
N MET A 164 -3.28 -14.04 7.54
CA MET A 164 -2.94 -15.28 6.84
C MET A 164 -4.05 -16.36 6.90
N LYS A 165 -5.24 -16.01 7.38
CA LYS A 165 -6.34 -16.95 7.59
C LYS A 165 -7.22 -17.08 6.35
N ASN A 166 -7.31 -18.30 5.81
CA ASN A 166 -8.29 -18.63 4.77
C ASN A 166 -9.67 -18.88 5.37
N GLN A 167 -10.70 -18.44 4.64
CA GLN A 167 -12.08 -18.82 4.93
C GLN A 167 -12.40 -20.19 4.33
N ILE A 168 -13.34 -20.92 4.93
CA ILE A 168 -13.75 -22.25 4.49
C ILE A 168 -15.26 -22.24 4.27
N ILE A 169 -15.70 -22.70 3.10
CA ILE A 169 -17.11 -22.89 2.77
C ILE A 169 -17.35 -24.33 2.37
N ALA A 170 -18.29 -25.01 3.03
CA ALA A 170 -18.62 -26.41 2.77
C ALA A 170 -17.39 -27.36 2.68
N GLY A 171 -16.36 -27.13 3.51
CA GLY A 171 -15.12 -27.92 3.52
C GLY A 171 -14.09 -27.54 2.45
N GLN A 172 -14.39 -26.58 1.58
CA GLN A 172 -13.45 -26.05 0.59
C GLN A 172 -12.78 -24.77 1.08
N VAL A 173 -11.45 -24.78 1.09
CA VAL A 173 -10.61 -23.62 1.41
C VAL A 173 -10.73 -22.60 0.30
N GLN A 174 -11.08 -21.37 0.65
CA GLN A 174 -11.13 -20.25 -0.29
C GLN A 174 -9.76 -19.60 -0.45
N GLU A 175 -9.58 -18.86 -1.53
CA GLU A 175 -8.36 -18.09 -1.75
C GLU A 175 -8.10 -17.10 -0.60
N LEU A 176 -6.84 -16.93 -0.20
CA LEU A 176 -6.49 -16.03 0.88
C LEU A 176 -6.79 -14.58 0.46
N GLY A 177 -7.55 -13.87 1.30
CA GLY A 177 -8.02 -12.51 1.00
C GLY A 177 -9.42 -12.48 0.38
N TYR A 178 -10.03 -13.61 0.01
CA TYR A 178 -11.44 -13.63 -0.38
C TYR A 178 -12.35 -13.70 0.85
N ASP A 179 -13.27 -12.74 0.97
CA ASP A 179 -14.28 -12.70 2.03
C ASP A 179 -15.62 -13.25 1.53
N ILE A 180 -15.99 -14.45 1.99
CA ILE A 180 -17.18 -15.16 1.47
C ILE A 180 -18.49 -14.44 1.79
N LYS A 181 -18.50 -13.62 2.85
CA LYS A 181 -19.73 -12.98 3.33
C LYS A 181 -20.02 -11.68 2.60
N THR A 182 -18.97 -10.95 2.23
CA THR A 182 -19.08 -9.66 1.52
C THR A 182 -18.84 -9.81 0.01
N GLY A 183 -18.24 -10.93 -0.42
CA GLY A 183 -17.83 -11.17 -1.81
C GLY A 183 -16.62 -10.34 -2.24
N MET A 184 -15.96 -9.64 -1.32
CA MET A 184 -14.79 -8.79 -1.61
C MET A 184 -13.50 -9.61 -1.62
N SER A 185 -12.56 -9.25 -2.50
CA SER A 185 -11.21 -9.80 -2.56
C SER A 185 -10.19 -8.77 -2.10
N PHE A 186 -9.21 -9.20 -1.33
CA PHE A 186 -8.14 -8.39 -0.75
C PHE A 186 -6.76 -8.91 -1.16
N GLY A 187 -5.76 -8.04 -1.14
CA GLY A 187 -4.37 -8.32 -1.53
C GLY A 187 -3.56 -9.18 -0.55
N ASN A 188 -4.19 -9.80 0.45
CA ASN A 188 -3.50 -10.55 1.52
C ASN A 188 -2.59 -11.66 0.97
N LYS A 189 -3.06 -12.44 -0.01
CA LYS A 189 -2.26 -13.49 -0.66
C LYS A 189 -1.01 -12.92 -1.33
N GLU A 190 -1.18 -11.90 -2.15
CA GLU A 190 -0.08 -11.30 -2.91
C GLU A 190 0.94 -10.66 -1.98
N PHE A 191 0.48 -9.97 -0.93
CA PHE A 191 1.34 -9.36 0.07
C PHE A 191 2.25 -10.37 0.76
N LEU A 192 1.67 -11.47 1.24
CA LEU A 192 2.42 -12.52 1.90
C LEU A 192 3.35 -13.24 0.91
N MET A 193 2.90 -13.49 -0.31
CA MET A 193 3.74 -14.11 -1.34
C MET A 193 4.96 -13.24 -1.67
N ASN A 194 4.76 -11.93 -1.86
CA ASN A 194 5.85 -10.99 -2.11
C ASN A 194 6.80 -10.91 -0.91
N THR A 195 6.26 -10.92 0.30
CA THR A 195 7.04 -10.90 1.54
C THR A 195 7.90 -12.17 1.66
N ILE A 196 7.32 -13.35 1.40
CA ILE A 196 8.04 -14.63 1.46
C ILE A 196 9.15 -14.67 0.41
N ASN A 197 8.84 -14.30 -0.84
CA ASN A 197 9.83 -14.27 -1.92
C ASN A 197 10.99 -13.32 -1.60
N TYR A 198 10.69 -12.19 -0.99
CA TYR A 198 11.71 -11.25 -0.52
C TYR A 198 12.58 -11.85 0.60
N LEU A 199 11.97 -12.49 1.60
CA LEU A 199 12.66 -13.11 2.73
C LEU A 199 13.54 -14.32 2.32
N LEU A 200 13.19 -14.99 1.22
CA LEU A 200 13.94 -16.11 0.66
C LEU A 200 15.00 -15.68 -0.37
N ASP A 201 15.17 -14.37 -0.57
CA ASP A 201 16.13 -13.77 -1.52
C ASP A 201 15.93 -14.20 -2.98
N ASP A 202 14.67 -14.42 -3.38
CA ASP A 202 14.30 -14.65 -4.79
C ASP A 202 14.15 -13.32 -5.56
N SER A 203 14.98 -12.35 -5.18
CA SER A 203 14.88 -10.91 -5.50
C SER A 203 15.09 -10.59 -6.98
N GLY A 204 15.71 -11.50 -7.73
CA GLY A 204 15.91 -11.37 -9.19
C GLY A 204 14.60 -11.24 -9.96
N LEU A 205 13.54 -11.97 -9.58
CA LEU A 205 12.24 -11.94 -10.25
C LEU A 205 11.34 -10.79 -9.77
N ILE A 206 11.51 -10.33 -8.53
CA ILE A 206 10.71 -9.23 -7.96
C ILE A 206 11.02 -7.90 -8.64
N SER A 207 12.29 -7.66 -9.01
CA SER A 207 12.72 -6.44 -9.70
C SER A 207 12.07 -6.22 -11.07
N LEU A 208 11.68 -7.29 -11.77
CA LEU A 208 11.06 -7.24 -13.10
C LEU A 208 9.59 -6.77 -13.06
N ARG A 209 8.88 -7.00 -11.94
CA ARG A 209 7.50 -6.51 -11.74
C ARG A 209 7.45 -5.01 -11.45
N ASN A 210 8.54 -4.43 -10.99
CA ASN A 210 8.61 -3.02 -10.60
C ASN A 210 8.80 -2.06 -11.77
N LYS A 211 8.73 -2.50 -13.02
CA LYS A 211 8.83 -1.60 -14.17
C LYS A 211 7.55 -0.78 -14.29
N ASP A 212 7.61 0.49 -13.90
CA ASP A 212 6.51 1.43 -14.11
C ASP A 212 6.28 1.60 -15.61
N ILE A 213 5.13 1.13 -16.08
CA ILE A 213 4.59 1.61 -17.35
C ILE A 213 3.94 2.95 -17.01
N ILE A 214 4.73 4.01 -17.05
CA ILE A 214 4.20 5.38 -16.97
C ILE A 214 3.38 5.57 -18.24
N ILE A 215 2.06 5.38 -18.15
CA ILE A 215 1.15 5.89 -19.15
C ILE A 215 0.97 7.36 -18.81
N PRO A 216 1.56 8.31 -19.56
CA PRO A 216 1.37 9.72 -19.27
C PRO A 216 -0.11 10.03 -19.49
N PHE A 217 -0.85 10.22 -18.40
CA PHE A 217 -2.20 10.71 -18.48
C PHE A 217 -2.17 12.15 -18.98
N LEU A 218 -3.03 12.47 -19.94
CA LEU A 218 -3.20 13.82 -20.42
C LEU A 218 -3.79 14.67 -19.29
N ASP A 219 -3.07 15.72 -18.88
CA ASP A 219 -3.60 16.73 -17.97
C ASP A 219 -4.73 17.48 -18.69
N VAL A 220 -5.96 17.08 -18.39
CA VAL A 220 -7.17 17.66 -19.00
C VAL A 220 -7.25 19.16 -18.73
N GLN A 221 -6.85 19.62 -17.54
CA GLN A 221 -6.98 21.02 -17.15
C GLN A 221 -6.00 21.89 -17.92
N LYS A 222 -4.73 21.47 -17.98
CA LYS A 222 -3.71 22.14 -18.82
C LYS A 222 -4.08 22.14 -20.30
N THR A 223 -4.68 21.05 -20.78
CA THR A 223 -5.15 20.95 -22.18
C THR A 223 -6.28 21.94 -22.47
N TYR A 224 -7.17 22.21 -21.52
CA TYR A 224 -8.20 23.24 -21.65
C TYR A 224 -7.62 24.65 -21.68
N ASP A 225 -6.68 24.95 -20.78
CA ASP A 225 -6.09 26.29 -20.65
C ASP A 225 -5.24 26.66 -21.88
N ASP A 226 -4.43 25.71 -22.39
CA ASP A 226 -3.53 25.95 -23.52
C ASP A 226 -4.22 25.75 -24.89
N ARG A 227 -5.50 25.37 -24.92
CA ARG A 227 -6.23 24.98 -26.15
C ARG A 227 -6.15 26.04 -27.25
N LEU A 228 -6.37 27.31 -26.90
CA LEU A 228 -6.38 28.41 -27.87
C LEU A 228 -4.99 28.65 -28.47
N GLN A 229 -3.93 28.53 -27.67
CA GLN A 229 -2.56 28.70 -28.14
C GLN A 229 -2.21 27.63 -29.18
N TRP A 230 -2.51 26.36 -28.87
CA TRP A 230 -2.23 25.24 -29.77
C TRP A 230 -3.09 25.27 -31.05
N GLN A 231 -4.35 25.70 -30.95
CA GLN A 231 -5.19 25.90 -32.14
C GLN A 231 -4.65 27.00 -33.05
N LEU A 232 -4.24 28.14 -32.49
CA LEU A 232 -3.65 29.24 -33.26
C LEU A 232 -2.35 28.81 -33.95
N ILE A 233 -1.46 28.12 -33.25
CA ILE A 233 -0.20 27.60 -33.81
C ILE A 233 -0.48 26.68 -35.00
N ASN A 234 -1.39 25.71 -34.83
CA ASN A 234 -1.69 24.73 -35.87
C ASN A 234 -2.44 25.32 -37.08
N VAL A 235 -3.15 26.44 -36.92
CA VAL A 235 -3.85 27.11 -38.04
C VAL A 235 -2.96 28.15 -38.73
N MET A 236 -2.21 28.95 -37.96
CA MET A 236 -1.42 30.05 -38.50
C MET A 236 -0.15 29.57 -39.19
N ILE A 237 0.51 28.52 -38.68
CA ILE A 237 1.76 28.01 -39.28
C ILE A 237 1.54 27.55 -40.74
N PRO A 238 0.55 26.69 -41.06
CA PRO A 238 0.30 26.29 -42.45
C PRO A 238 -0.08 27.48 -43.34
N LEU A 239 -0.87 28.42 -42.82
CA LEU A 239 -1.33 29.58 -43.57
C LEU A 239 -0.17 30.51 -43.95
N VAL A 240 0.72 30.79 -43.00
CA VAL A 240 1.95 31.57 -43.23
C VAL A 240 2.88 30.82 -44.20
N PHE A 241 3.01 29.50 -44.08
CA PHE A 241 3.83 28.71 -44.98
C PHE A 241 3.35 28.80 -46.44
N VAL A 242 2.04 28.69 -46.68
CA VAL A 242 1.46 28.87 -48.02
C VAL A 242 1.65 30.30 -48.53
N ALA A 243 1.46 31.30 -47.68
CA ALA A 243 1.66 32.70 -48.07
C ALA A 243 3.11 32.99 -48.46
N LEU A 244 4.08 32.43 -47.73
CA LEU A 244 5.50 32.54 -48.05
C LEU A 244 5.84 31.86 -49.37
N LEU A 245 5.32 30.65 -49.63
CA LEU A 245 5.49 29.96 -50.91
C LEU A 245 4.88 30.75 -52.07
N ALA A 246 3.69 31.33 -51.89
CA ALA A 246 3.04 32.17 -52.88
C ALA A 246 3.86 33.44 -53.17
N ALA A 247 4.34 34.13 -52.14
CA ALA A 247 5.20 35.30 -52.28
C ALA A 247 6.52 34.97 -52.98
N PHE A 248 7.16 33.87 -52.59
CA PHE A 248 8.38 33.38 -53.22
C PHE A 248 8.16 33.08 -54.72
N PHE A 249 7.05 32.42 -55.07
CA PHE A 249 6.69 32.13 -56.45
C PHE A 249 6.45 33.41 -57.27
N LEU A 250 5.78 34.41 -56.70
CA LEU A 250 5.56 35.71 -57.34
C LEU A 250 6.87 36.48 -57.58
N LEU A 251 7.81 36.42 -56.63
CA LEU A 251 9.14 37.05 -56.77
C LEU A 251 9.98 36.37 -57.86
N LEU A 252 9.98 35.03 -57.92
CA LEU A 252 10.64 34.29 -59.00
C LEU A 252 10.01 34.59 -60.37
N ARG A 253 8.67 34.66 -60.44
CA ARG A 253 7.95 35.01 -61.67
C ARG A 253 8.32 36.41 -62.15
N LYS A 254 8.35 37.42 -61.26
CA LYS A 254 8.80 38.77 -61.61
C LYS A 254 10.24 38.77 -62.15
N ARG A 255 11.18 38.06 -61.52
CA ARG A 255 12.57 37.99 -62.00
C ARG A 255 12.73 37.31 -63.36
N LYS A 256 11.91 36.29 -63.66
CA LYS A 256 12.00 35.52 -64.91
C LYS A 256 11.28 36.19 -66.10
N TYR A 257 10.17 36.88 -65.85
CA TYR A 257 9.31 37.45 -66.91
C TYR A 257 9.27 38.98 -66.96
N SER A 258 9.84 39.68 -65.97
CA SER A 258 10.01 41.15 -65.97
C SER A 258 11.45 41.53 -66.30
N LYS A 259 12.04 40.90 -67.32
CA LYS A 259 13.16 41.50 -68.08
C LYS A 259 12.58 41.95 -69.42
N LYS A 260 12.31 43.25 -69.51
CA LYS A 260 12.36 44.01 -70.76
C LYS A 260 13.62 44.85 -70.70
#